data_AF-A0A0M6YDJ2-F1
#
_entry.id   AF-A0A0M6YDJ2-F1
#
_cell.length_a   1.000
_cell.length_b   1.000
_cell.length_c   1.000
_cell.angle_alpha   90.00
_cell.angle_beta   90.00
_cell.angle_gamma   90.00
#
_symmetry.space_group_name_H-M   'P 1'
#
loop_
_entity.id
_entity.type
_entity.pdbx_description
1 polymer ?
#
loop_
_entity_poly.entity_id
_entity_poly.type
_entity_poly.pdbx_seq_one_letter_code
_entity_poly.pdbx_strand_id
1 'polypeptide(L)'
;MSAADAPTMADEFQTFLALMGRLNYTWTNTESLLIHMIAGLADVTKEVATVIFLTLNTSRARIDLVERLAKLDAQKPDLREEVLSLTRDMHKTLKLKNKYNHCIYSFDNEGRNASTILMRISDQKHKIEYGKSSPINAREITLVRETIQKTQTLNKSLWEFFKQRKFPV
;
A
#
# COMPACT_ATOMS: atom_id res chain seq x y z
N MET A 1 -6.20 24.73 30.34
CA MET A 1 -6.42 24.47 28.90
C MET A 1 -7.90 24.66 28.63
N SER A 2 -8.25 25.73 27.90
CA SER A 2 -9.63 26.08 27.57
C SER A 2 -10.19 25.11 26.53
N ALA A 3 -11.50 24.84 26.57
CA ALA A 3 -12.21 23.92 25.67
C ALA A 3 -12.26 24.38 24.18
N ALA A 4 -11.47 25.39 23.79
CA ALA A 4 -11.44 25.99 22.46
C ALA A 4 -10.36 25.40 21.52
N ASP A 5 -9.45 24.54 22.01
CA ASP A 5 -8.33 23.99 21.22
C ASP A 5 -8.53 22.53 20.75
N ALA A 6 -9.76 21.99 20.84
CA ALA A 6 -10.04 20.67 20.30
C ALA A 6 -10.06 20.76 18.75
N PRO A 7 -9.30 19.90 18.03
CA PRO A 7 -9.27 19.94 16.57
C PRO A 7 -10.66 19.76 16.00
N THR A 8 -11.01 20.58 15.00
CA THR A 8 -12.31 20.49 14.34
C THR A 8 -12.32 19.29 13.39
N MET A 9 -13.51 18.77 13.05
CA MET A 9 -13.64 17.68 12.07
C MET A 9 -13.05 18.05 10.69
N ALA A 10 -13.05 19.33 10.33
CA ALA A 10 -12.39 19.83 9.13
C ALA A 10 -10.85 19.66 9.22
N ASP A 11 -10.25 19.91 10.38
CA ASP A 11 -8.82 19.70 10.63
C ASP A 11 -8.45 18.21 10.59
N GLU A 12 -9.31 17.34 11.11
CA GLU A 12 -9.13 15.89 11.03
C GLU A 12 -9.19 15.39 9.58
N PHE A 13 -10.12 15.90 8.77
CA PHE A 13 -10.23 15.54 7.36
C PHE A 13 -9.02 16.01 6.55
N GLN A 14 -8.56 17.25 6.74
CA GLN A 14 -7.34 17.76 6.11
C GLN A 14 -6.11 16.93 6.50
N THR A 15 -6.00 16.58 7.78
CA THR A 15 -4.96 15.68 8.28
C THR A 15 -5.04 14.32 7.59
N PHE A 16 -6.23 13.76 7.44
CA PHE A 16 -6.44 12.49 6.75
C PHE A 16 -6.00 12.56 5.28
N LEU A 17 -6.38 13.61 4.54
CA LEU A 17 -5.96 13.81 3.15
C LEU A 17 -4.43 13.93 3.00
N ALA A 18 -3.79 14.68 3.90
CA ALA A 18 -2.33 14.80 3.91
C ALA A 18 -1.65 13.44 4.18
N LEU A 19 -2.18 12.65 5.11
CA LEU A 19 -1.70 11.30 5.39
C LEU A 19 -1.91 10.36 4.20
N MET A 20 -3.02 10.48 3.48
CA MET A 20 -3.27 9.72 2.25
C MET A 20 -2.25 10.03 1.15
N GLY A 21 -1.90 11.30 0.96
CA GLY A 21 -0.81 11.70 0.07
C GLY A 21 0.51 11.06 0.48
N ARG A 22 0.84 11.11 1.77
CA ARG A 22 2.06 10.48 2.31
C ARG A 22 2.05 8.95 2.14
N LEU A 23 0.91 8.29 2.33
CA LEU A 23 0.76 6.85 2.13
C LEU A 23 1.04 6.48 0.67
N ASN A 24 0.46 7.23 -0.28
CA ASN A 24 0.68 7.01 -1.70
C ASN A 24 2.14 7.20 -2.09
N TYR A 25 2.78 8.29 -1.65
CA TYR A 25 4.21 8.53 -1.89
C TYR A 25 5.08 7.39 -1.33
N THR A 26 4.85 7.01 -0.07
CA THR A 26 5.62 5.96 0.60
C THR A 26 5.45 4.62 -0.11
N TRP A 27 4.22 4.31 -0.54
CA TRP A 27 3.93 3.12 -1.32
C TRP A 27 4.67 3.14 -2.67
N THR A 28 4.56 4.19 -3.46
CA THR A 28 5.22 4.29 -4.78
C THR A 28 6.73 4.08 -4.68
N ASN A 29 7.38 4.68 -3.69
CA ASN A 29 8.82 4.50 -3.44
C ASN A 29 9.19 3.08 -2.99
N THR A 30 8.26 2.35 -2.38
CA THR A 30 8.46 0.97 -1.93
C THR A 30 8.16 -0.02 -3.05
N GLU A 31 7.15 0.26 -3.85
CA GLU A 31 6.77 -0.54 -5.01
C GLU A 31 7.86 -0.53 -6.08
N SER A 32 8.51 0.61 -6.32
CA SER A 32 9.62 0.70 -7.30
C SER A 32 10.77 -0.26 -6.96
N LEU A 33 10.94 -0.64 -5.69
CA LEU A 33 11.95 -1.61 -5.28
C LEU A 33 11.71 -3.02 -5.82
N LEU A 34 10.51 -3.33 -6.32
CA LEU A 34 10.25 -4.59 -7.04
C LEU A 34 11.12 -4.71 -8.29
N ILE A 35 11.63 -3.61 -8.85
CA ILE A 35 12.61 -3.65 -9.94
C ILE A 35 13.86 -4.44 -9.54
N HIS A 36 14.38 -4.22 -8.32
CA HIS A 36 15.54 -4.95 -7.81
C HIS A 36 15.23 -6.43 -7.54
N MET A 37 14.01 -6.73 -7.07
CA MET A 37 13.55 -8.11 -6.91
C MET A 37 13.46 -8.83 -8.25
N ILE A 38 12.88 -8.20 -9.27
CA ILE A 38 12.80 -8.76 -10.63
C ILE A 38 14.21 -8.99 -11.18
N ALA A 39 15.10 -8.00 -11.07
CA ALA A 39 16.48 -8.10 -11.54
C ALA A 39 17.23 -9.29 -10.91
N GLY A 40 17.17 -9.41 -9.58
CA GLY A 40 17.86 -10.48 -8.86
C GLY A 40 17.24 -11.87 -9.05
N LEU A 41 15.92 -11.98 -9.16
CA LEU A 41 15.25 -13.27 -9.31
C LEU A 41 15.24 -13.80 -10.74
N ALA A 42 15.20 -12.91 -11.73
CA ALA A 42 15.23 -13.27 -13.15
C ALA A 42 16.67 -13.30 -13.73
N ASP A 43 17.67 -12.91 -12.95
CA ASP A 43 19.08 -12.80 -13.37
C ASP A 43 19.25 -11.89 -14.60
N VAL A 44 18.66 -10.70 -14.52
CA VAL A 44 18.70 -9.68 -15.59
C VAL A 44 19.22 -8.35 -15.08
N THR A 45 19.64 -7.47 -16.00
CA THR A 45 20.07 -6.12 -15.64
C THR A 45 18.90 -5.28 -15.10
N LYS A 46 19.23 -4.21 -14.36
CA LYS A 46 18.22 -3.31 -13.80
C LYS A 46 17.38 -2.64 -14.88
N GLU A 47 17.95 -2.36 -16.04
CA GLU A 47 17.27 -1.76 -17.20
C GLU A 47 16.19 -2.72 -17.74
N VAL A 48 16.53 -4.00 -17.91
CA VAL A 48 15.58 -5.03 -18.35
C VAL A 48 14.47 -5.21 -17.32
N ALA A 49 14.83 -5.31 -16.04
CA ALA A 49 13.85 -5.40 -14.95
C ALA A 49 12.91 -4.18 -14.89
N THR A 50 13.43 -2.98 -15.20
CA THR A 50 12.63 -1.75 -15.29
C THR A 50 11.61 -1.83 -16.43
N VAL A 51 12.01 -2.32 -17.60
CA VAL A 51 11.07 -2.54 -18.72
C VAL A 51 9.97 -3.52 -18.33
N ILE A 52 10.33 -4.64 -17.70
CA ILE A 52 9.35 -5.63 -17.18
C ILE A 52 8.40 -4.98 -16.17
N PHE A 53 8.92 -4.21 -15.21
CA PHE A 53 8.13 -3.51 -14.20
C PHE A 53 7.13 -2.52 -14.81
N LEU A 54 7.55 -1.76 -15.82
CA LEU A 54 6.72 -0.81 -16.55
C LEU A 54 5.64 -1.49 -17.41
N THR A 55 5.91 -2.70 -17.88
CA THR A 55 4.97 -3.50 -18.68
C THR A 55 3.80 -4.02 -17.82
N LEU A 56 4.02 -4.23 -16.52
CA LEU A 56 3.00 -4.66 -15.58
C LEU A 56 2.21 -3.47 -15.05
N ASN A 57 0.95 -3.36 -15.46
CA ASN A 57 0.10 -2.19 -15.21
C ASN A 57 -0.47 -2.07 -13.79
N THR A 58 -0.28 -3.07 -12.93
CA THR A 58 -0.81 -3.04 -11.56
C THR A 58 0.21 -3.51 -10.55
N SER A 59 0.15 -2.95 -9.34
CA SER A 59 1.00 -3.37 -8.22
C SER A 59 0.83 -4.85 -7.87
N ARG A 60 -0.39 -5.38 -7.99
CA ARG A 60 -0.64 -6.81 -7.80
C ARG A 60 0.12 -7.64 -8.82
N ALA A 61 0.03 -7.32 -10.12
CA ALA A 61 0.72 -8.09 -11.14
C ALA A 61 2.26 -8.08 -10.96
N ARG A 62 2.82 -6.95 -10.51
CA ARG A 62 4.24 -6.82 -10.18
C ARG A 62 4.65 -7.71 -9.00
N ILE A 63 3.86 -7.73 -7.92
CA ILE A 63 4.11 -8.61 -6.77
C ILE A 63 3.95 -10.09 -7.18
N ASP A 64 2.90 -10.42 -7.92
CA ASP A 64 2.64 -11.78 -8.39
C ASP A 64 3.76 -12.31 -9.28
N LEU A 65 4.36 -11.46 -10.13
CA LEU A 65 5.54 -11.84 -10.92
C LEU A 65 6.71 -12.21 -9.99
N VAL A 66 7.03 -11.36 -9.02
CA VAL A 66 8.12 -11.61 -8.07
C VAL A 66 7.89 -12.90 -7.29
N GLU A 67 6.67 -13.15 -6.81
CA GLU A 67 6.34 -14.41 -6.14
C GLU A 67 6.53 -15.63 -7.06
N ARG A 68 6.13 -15.53 -8.33
CA ARG A 68 6.27 -16.61 -9.31
C ARG A 68 7.74 -16.88 -9.62
N LEU A 69 8.54 -15.84 -9.80
CA LEU A 69 9.99 -15.97 -9.99
C LEU A 69 10.66 -16.65 -8.78
N ALA A 70 10.28 -16.28 -7.55
CA ALA A 70 10.80 -16.89 -6.33
C ALA A 70 10.41 -18.37 -6.16
N LYS A 71 9.30 -18.80 -6.77
CA LYS A 71 8.78 -20.18 -6.70
C LYS A 71 9.41 -21.12 -7.74
N LEU A 72 10.23 -20.62 -8.67
CA LEU A 72 10.94 -21.47 -9.63
C LEU A 72 11.88 -22.45 -8.91
N ASP A 73 12.03 -23.66 -9.47
CA ASP A 73 12.85 -24.74 -8.87
C ASP A 73 14.33 -24.39 -8.76
N ALA A 74 14.82 -23.50 -9.63
CA ALA A 74 16.19 -22.99 -9.58
C ALA A 74 16.47 -22.12 -8.34
N GLN A 75 15.42 -21.62 -7.66
CA GLN A 75 15.59 -20.73 -6.51
C GLN A 75 15.78 -21.52 -5.22
N LYS A 76 16.73 -21.05 -4.39
CA LYS A 76 17.00 -21.66 -3.09
C LYS A 76 15.80 -21.52 -2.15
N PRO A 77 15.47 -22.53 -1.33
CA PRO A 77 14.30 -22.49 -0.44
C PRO A 77 14.30 -21.30 0.55
N ASP A 78 15.46 -20.92 1.06
CA ASP A 78 15.63 -19.78 1.98
C ASP A 78 15.31 -18.44 1.29
N LEU A 79 15.81 -18.24 0.07
CA LEU A 79 15.50 -17.07 -0.74
C LEU A 79 14.00 -16.99 -1.06
N ARG A 80 13.40 -18.13 -1.41
CA ARG A 80 11.96 -18.23 -1.66
C ARG A 80 11.14 -17.79 -0.45
N GLU A 81 11.46 -18.31 0.74
CA GLU A 81 10.73 -17.98 1.97
C GLU A 81 10.82 -16.49 2.31
N GLU A 82 12.01 -15.90 2.21
CA GLU A 82 12.22 -14.47 2.45
C GLU A 82 11.42 -13.59 1.48
N VAL A 83 11.47 -13.89 0.17
CA VAL A 83 10.71 -13.13 -0.84
C VAL A 83 9.21 -13.25 -0.60
N LEU A 84 8.71 -14.45 -0.28
CA LEU A 84 7.29 -14.66 0.01
C LEU A 84 6.84 -13.97 1.31
N SER A 85 7.74 -13.83 2.28
CA SER A 85 7.48 -13.04 3.49
C SER A 85 7.34 -11.54 3.18
N LEU A 86 8.29 -10.98 2.44
CA LEU A 86 8.32 -9.56 2.06
C LEU A 86 7.11 -9.18 1.18
N THR A 87 6.79 -10.00 0.18
CA THR A 87 5.64 -9.79 -0.72
C THR A 87 4.30 -9.93 0.00
N ARG A 88 4.19 -10.83 1.00
CA ARG A 88 3.02 -10.89 1.88
C ARG A 88 2.79 -9.58 2.63
N ASP A 89 3.85 -8.95 3.12
CA ASP A 89 3.75 -7.64 3.79
C ASP A 89 3.42 -6.51 2.82
N MET A 90 3.95 -6.55 1.58
CA MET A 90 3.53 -5.65 0.51
C MET A 90 2.04 -5.79 0.19
N HIS A 91 1.49 -7.00 0.17
CA HIS A 91 0.05 -7.20 -0.04
C HIS A 91 -0.80 -6.60 1.07
N LYS A 92 -0.36 -6.69 2.33
CA LYS A 92 -1.07 -6.09 3.47
C LYS A 92 -1.15 -4.57 3.35
N THR A 93 -0.02 -3.92 3.03
CA THR A 93 0.03 -2.45 2.87
C THR A 93 -0.71 -2.00 1.60
N LEU A 94 -0.59 -2.73 0.49
CA LEU A 94 -1.36 -2.49 -0.75
C LEU A 94 -2.87 -2.55 -0.53
N LYS A 95 -3.35 -3.54 0.25
CA LYS A 95 -4.78 -3.67 0.56
C LYS A 95 -5.32 -2.43 1.28
N LEU A 96 -4.58 -1.93 2.27
CA LEU A 96 -4.97 -0.72 3.03
C LEU A 96 -4.86 0.54 2.16
N LYS A 97 -3.79 0.69 1.39
CA LYS A 97 -3.66 1.78 0.41
C LYS A 97 -4.84 1.81 -0.56
N ASN A 98 -5.21 0.66 -1.11
CA ASN A 98 -6.34 0.57 -2.05
C ASN A 98 -7.69 0.83 -1.37
N LYS A 99 -7.88 0.39 -0.12
CA LYS A 99 -9.10 0.70 0.67
C LYS A 99 -9.37 2.21 0.70
N TYR A 100 -8.35 3.02 0.98
CA TYR A 100 -8.52 4.46 1.17
C TYR A 100 -8.39 5.30 -0.11
N ASN A 101 -7.75 4.79 -1.17
CA ASN A 101 -7.74 5.50 -2.45
C ASN A 101 -9.02 5.29 -3.27
N HIS A 102 -9.78 4.25 -2.96
CA HIS A 102 -11.01 3.91 -3.67
C HIS A 102 -12.27 4.09 -2.81
N CYS A 103 -12.18 4.83 -1.69
CA CYS A 103 -13.35 5.23 -0.93
C CYS A 103 -13.98 6.51 -1.53
N ILE A 104 -15.28 6.69 -1.29
CA ILE A 104 -16.01 7.90 -1.66
C ILE A 104 -16.09 8.80 -0.42
N TYR A 105 -15.83 10.10 -0.57
CA TYR A 105 -15.99 11.08 0.49
C TYR A 105 -17.37 11.74 0.34
N SER A 106 -18.15 11.83 1.42
CA SER A 106 -19.42 12.58 1.41
C SER A 106 -19.34 13.76 2.36
N PHE A 107 -20.16 14.76 2.10
CA PHE A 107 -20.30 15.93 2.95
C PHE A 107 -21.79 16.09 3.25
N ASP A 108 -22.12 16.59 4.43
CA ASP A 108 -23.50 16.98 4.73
C ASP A 108 -23.97 18.13 3.81
N ASN A 109 -25.29 18.37 3.77
CA ASN A 109 -25.90 19.40 2.92
C ASN A 109 -25.40 20.83 3.18
N GLU A 110 -24.70 21.06 4.30
CA GLU A 110 -24.12 22.37 4.64
C GLU A 110 -22.61 22.45 4.38
N GLY A 111 -21.97 21.37 3.90
CA GLY A 111 -20.52 21.32 3.64
C GLY A 111 -19.65 21.42 4.89
N ARG A 112 -20.25 21.30 6.08
CA ARG A 112 -19.59 21.47 7.40
C ARG A 112 -19.13 20.15 7.99
N ASN A 113 -19.79 19.04 7.66
CA ASN A 113 -19.44 17.71 8.12
C ASN A 113 -18.90 16.88 6.94
N ALA A 114 -17.58 16.82 6.82
CA ALA A 114 -16.92 15.81 6.01
C ALA A 114 -17.10 14.45 6.71
N SER A 115 -17.91 13.57 6.13
CA SER A 115 -18.04 12.20 6.58
C SER A 115 -17.64 11.27 5.43
N THR A 116 -16.60 10.47 5.63
CA THR A 116 -16.36 9.35 4.72
C THR A 116 -17.55 8.42 4.79
N ILE A 117 -18.32 8.33 3.71
CA ILE A 117 -19.05 7.10 3.50
C ILE A 117 -18.02 6.15 2.93
N LEU A 118 -17.44 5.32 3.80
CA LEU A 118 -16.56 4.23 3.40
C LEU A 118 -17.37 3.16 2.63
N MET A 119 -18.06 3.55 1.56
CA MET A 119 -18.78 2.66 0.68
C MET A 119 -17.77 1.96 -0.19
N ARG A 120 -17.41 0.73 0.19
CA ARG A 120 -17.29 -0.27 -0.85
C ARG A 120 -18.72 -0.53 -1.34
N ILE A 121 -19.07 -0.09 -2.55
CA ILE A 121 -20.15 -0.75 -3.28
C ILE A 121 -19.65 -2.18 -3.47
N SER A 122 -20.18 -3.09 -2.64
CA SER A 122 -19.86 -4.50 -2.74
C SER A 122 -20.91 -5.11 -3.65
N ASP A 123 -20.55 -5.29 -4.92
CA ASP A 123 -21.34 -6.09 -5.86
C ASP A 123 -21.17 -7.56 -5.47
N GLN A 124 -22.12 -8.09 -4.68
CA GLN A 124 -22.24 -9.51 -4.42
C GLN A 124 -23.28 -10.08 -5.39
N LYS A 125 -23.16 -11.38 -5.72
CA LYS A 125 -23.97 -12.10 -6.74
C LYS A 125 -25.48 -11.79 -6.77
N HIS A 126 -26.08 -11.37 -5.64
CA HIS A 126 -27.51 -11.07 -5.53
C HIS A 126 -27.88 -9.77 -4.79
N LYS A 127 -26.92 -8.89 -4.47
CA LYS A 127 -27.22 -7.63 -3.74
C LYS A 127 -26.13 -6.58 -3.96
N ILE A 128 -26.57 -5.35 -4.24
CA ILE A 128 -25.74 -4.14 -4.12
C ILE A 128 -25.82 -3.67 -2.67
N GLU A 129 -24.76 -3.87 -1.90
CA GLU A 129 -24.66 -3.27 -0.56
C GLU A 129 -24.02 -1.88 -0.65
N TYR A 130 -24.80 -0.87 -0.26
CA TYR A 130 -24.28 0.46 0.08
C TYR A 130 -23.40 0.29 1.32
N GLY A 131 -22.09 0.40 1.14
CA GLY A 131 -21.12 -0.01 2.16
C GLY A 131 -21.30 0.74 3.49
N LYS A 132 -20.91 0.08 4.59
CA LYS A 132 -20.92 0.63 5.94
C LYS A 132 -20.27 2.02 5.95
N SER A 133 -21.05 3.04 6.33
CA SER A 133 -20.50 4.35 6.66
C SER A 133 -19.62 4.21 7.90
N SER A 134 -18.34 4.56 7.78
CA SER A 134 -17.41 4.63 8.90
C SER A 134 -16.90 6.06 8.96
N PRO A 135 -17.10 6.79 10.08
CA PRO A 135 -16.55 8.13 10.21
C PRO A 135 -15.01 8.08 10.12
N ILE A 136 -14.39 9.02 9.39
CA ILE A 136 -13.00 9.36 9.65
C ILE A 136 -12.99 9.89 11.07
N ASN A 137 -12.37 9.12 11.93
CA ASN A 137 -12.14 9.46 13.32
C ASN A 137 -10.65 9.23 13.62
N ALA A 138 -10.25 9.60 14.82
CA ALA A 138 -8.89 9.37 15.31
C ALA A 138 -8.38 7.92 15.07
N ARG A 139 -9.26 6.91 15.08
CA ARG A 139 -8.87 5.51 14.84
C ARG A 139 -8.45 5.27 13.38
N GLU A 140 -9.21 5.76 12.41
CA GLU A 140 -8.85 5.62 10.98
C GLU A 140 -7.57 6.40 10.66
N ILE A 141 -7.39 7.59 11.23
CA ILE A 141 -6.15 8.37 11.13
C ILE A 141 -4.96 7.58 11.68
N THR A 142 -5.10 6.97 12.86
CA THR A 142 -4.07 6.11 13.45
C THR A 142 -3.74 4.92 12.56
N LEU A 143 -4.74 4.26 11.97
CA LEU A 143 -4.53 3.13 11.06
C LEU A 143 -3.75 3.53 9.80
N VAL A 144 -4.02 4.71 9.23
CA VAL A 144 -3.23 5.23 8.10
C VAL A 144 -1.79 5.51 8.53
N ARG A 145 -1.56 6.13 9.70
CA ARG A 145 -0.21 6.39 10.23
C ARG A 145 0.58 5.09 10.44
N GLU A 146 -0.04 4.08 11.05
CA GLU A 146 0.57 2.77 11.22
C GLU A 146 0.91 2.11 9.87
N THR A 147 0.03 2.24 8.88
CA THR A 147 0.26 1.69 7.54
C THR A 147 1.45 2.37 6.86
N ILE A 148 1.56 3.68 6.98
CA ILE A 148 2.74 4.44 6.51
C ILE A 148 4.00 3.91 7.17
N GLN A 149 4.00 3.78 8.50
CA GLN A 149 5.17 3.31 9.24
C GLN A 149 5.55 1.88 8.84
N LYS A 150 4.59 0.96 8.72
CA LYS A 150 4.82 -0.40 8.22
C LYS A 150 5.40 -0.40 6.82
N THR A 151 4.92 0.46 5.93
CA THR A 151 5.44 0.59 4.56
C THR A 151 6.87 1.13 4.56
N GLN A 152 7.19 2.09 5.44
CA GLN A 152 8.56 2.61 5.60
C GLN A 152 9.51 1.54 6.16
N THR A 153 9.07 0.75 7.13
CA THR A 153 9.85 -0.39 7.64
C THR A 153 10.09 -1.41 6.55
N LEU A 154 9.05 -1.78 5.80
CA LEU A 154 9.15 -2.71 4.67
C LEU A 154 10.15 -2.20 3.61
N ASN A 155 10.13 -0.91 3.28
CA ASN A 155 11.10 -0.30 2.38
C ASN A 155 12.55 -0.53 2.85
N LYS A 156 12.82 -0.29 4.13
CA LYS A 156 14.15 -0.52 4.72
C LYS A 156 14.52 -2.00 4.68
N SER A 157 13.60 -2.89 5.04
CA SER A 157 13.82 -4.34 4.99
C SER A 157 14.11 -4.85 3.58
N LEU A 158 13.47 -4.27 2.55
CA LEU A 158 13.77 -4.58 1.14
C LEU A 158 15.21 -4.16 0.79
N TRP A 159 15.64 -2.97 1.18
CA TRP A 159 17.02 -2.51 0.96
C TRP A 159 18.07 -3.39 1.67
N GLU A 160 17.79 -3.81 2.91
CA GLU A 160 18.65 -4.74 3.65
C GLU A 160 18.71 -6.10 2.96
N PHE A 161 17.56 -6.62 2.53
CA PHE A 161 17.47 -7.87 1.76
C PHE A 161 18.30 -7.81 0.47
N PHE A 162 18.22 -6.71 -0.31
CA PHE A 162 19.01 -6.58 -1.55
C PHE A 162 20.51 -6.61 -1.28
N LYS A 163 20.97 -5.95 -0.22
CA LYS A 163 22.39 -5.96 0.17
C LYS A 163 22.84 -7.36 0.60
N GLN A 164 22.04 -8.06 1.39
CA GLN A 164 22.36 -9.39 1.90
C GLN A 164 22.38 -10.44 0.77
N ARG A 165 21.39 -10.41 -0.12
CA ARG A 165 21.26 -11.33 -1.26
C ARG A 165 22.06 -10.90 -2.50
N LYS A 166 22.73 -9.74 -2.45
CA LYS A 166 23.50 -9.14 -3.55
C LYS A 166 22.67 -8.93 -4.82
N PHE A 167 21.41 -8.52 -4.65
CA PHE A 167 20.55 -8.17 -5.78
C PHE A 167 21.03 -6.86 -6.42
N PRO A 168 20.82 -6.66 -7.74
CA PRO A 168 21.20 -5.42 -8.41
C PRO A 168 20.48 -4.19 -7.82
N VAL A 169 21.24 -3.16 -7.42
CA VAL A 169 20.75 -1.88 -6.84
C VAL A 169 21.10 -0.68 -7.71
#